data_AF-A0A9P0D4H5-F1
#
_entry.id   AF-A0A9P0D4H5-F1
#
_cell.length_a   1.000
_cell.length_b   1.000
_cell.length_c   1.000
_cell.angle_alpha   90.00
_cell.angle_beta   90.00
_cell.angle_gamma   90.00
#
_symmetry.space_group_name_H-M   'P 1'
#
loop_
_entity.id
_entity.type
_entity.pdbx_description
1 polymer ?
#
loop_
_entity_poly.entity_id
_entity_poly.type
_entity_poly.pdbx_seq_one_letter_code
_entity_poly.pdbx_strand_id
1 'polypeptide(L)'
;MIRPRHKYHKPTSNVYLQSKFDKDGEALRKLQEGARPQQTLKNCVQQSSHKTNQMQFNEDLWKAMISTDMPLNKLNNVNLKSFLQNYCKFNVPDESTLRKKHVYCIYKDTNDVYKKYYI
;
A
#
# COMPACT_ATOMS: atom_id res chain seq x y z
N MET A 1 -47.54 6.02 26.86
CA MET A 1 -46.24 5.54 26.36
C MET A 1 -45.67 6.53 25.35
N ILE A 2 -44.74 7.40 25.75
CA ILE A 2 -43.87 8.19 24.86
C ILE A 2 -42.55 8.40 25.62
N ARG A 3 -41.43 7.88 25.11
CA ARG A 3 -40.09 8.11 25.70
C ARG A 3 -39.52 9.43 25.16
N PRO A 4 -39.01 10.34 26.00
CA PRO A 4 -38.37 11.57 25.51
C PRO A 4 -37.08 11.29 24.73
N ARG A 5 -36.92 11.97 23.61
CA ARG A 5 -35.79 11.90 22.68
C ARG A 5 -34.56 12.59 23.29
N HIS A 6 -33.48 11.86 23.58
CA HIS A 6 -32.22 12.45 24.02
C HIS A 6 -31.63 13.36 22.93
N LYS A 7 -31.43 14.64 23.26
CA LYS A 7 -30.67 15.59 22.45
C LYS A 7 -29.19 15.32 22.62
N TYR A 8 -28.48 15.01 21.54
CA TYR A 8 -27.02 14.94 21.52
C TYR A 8 -26.44 16.34 21.75
N HIS A 9 -25.66 16.50 22.82
CA HIS A 9 -24.84 17.68 23.09
C HIS A 9 -23.42 17.36 22.62
N LYS A 10 -22.86 18.16 21.69
CA LYS A 10 -21.44 18.05 21.30
C LYS A 10 -20.59 18.75 22.37
N PRO A 11 -19.64 18.09 23.04
CA PRO A 11 -18.68 18.79 23.87
C PRO A 11 -17.61 19.41 22.97
N THR A 12 -17.51 20.74 23.01
CA THR A 12 -16.42 21.53 22.45
C THR A 12 -15.11 21.22 23.20
N SER A 13 -14.04 21.03 22.42
CA SER A 13 -12.68 20.75 22.89
C SER A 13 -12.12 21.76 23.89
N ASN A 14 -11.20 21.27 24.72
CA ASN A 14 -10.05 22.01 25.32
C ASN A 14 -10.16 22.58 26.75
N VAL A 15 -10.31 21.74 27.78
CA VAL A 15 -9.95 22.12 29.19
C VAL A 15 -9.35 20.97 30.04
N TYR A 16 -9.28 19.71 29.57
CA TYR A 16 -8.99 18.56 30.45
C TYR A 16 -7.51 18.14 30.58
N LEU A 17 -6.54 19.05 30.42
CA LEU A 17 -5.11 18.71 30.54
C LEU A 17 -4.27 19.75 31.30
N GLN A 18 -4.73 20.30 32.43
CA GLN A 18 -3.82 21.15 33.24
C GLN A 18 -4.03 21.16 34.76
N SER A 19 -4.50 20.09 35.39
CA SER A 19 -4.37 19.99 36.85
C SER A 19 -4.43 18.55 37.37
N LYS A 20 -3.24 17.99 37.64
CA LYS A 20 -2.97 17.00 38.71
C LYS A 20 -1.48 16.66 38.68
N PHE A 21 -0.67 17.60 39.17
CA PHE A 21 0.62 17.27 39.78
C PHE A 21 0.37 16.86 41.24
N ASP A 22 1.24 15.96 41.71
CA ASP A 22 1.51 15.58 43.10
C ASP A 22 0.63 14.49 43.73
N LYS A 23 1.07 13.24 43.54
CA LYS A 23 1.42 12.26 44.59
C LYS A 23 1.85 10.94 43.93
N ASP A 24 2.90 10.33 44.49
CA ASP A 24 3.30 8.92 44.41
C ASP A 24 4.78 8.74 44.06
N GLY A 25 5.64 9.30 44.92
CA GLY A 25 7.04 8.93 45.00
C GLY A 25 7.25 7.85 46.06
N GLU A 26 7.01 6.58 45.73
CA GLU A 26 7.59 5.42 46.43
C GLU A 26 7.28 4.11 45.66
N ALA A 27 7.91 3.88 44.50
CA ALA A 27 7.91 2.56 43.85
C ALA A 27 9.20 2.28 43.06
N LEU A 28 10.29 2.96 43.42
CA LEU A 28 11.63 2.65 42.94
C LEU A 28 12.27 1.64 43.90
N ARG A 29 12.28 0.36 43.51
CA ARG A 29 13.29 -0.70 43.81
C ARG A 29 12.61 -2.07 43.79
N LYS A 30 12.59 -2.72 42.62
CA LYS A 30 12.75 -4.18 42.48
C LYS A 30 12.90 -4.54 41.00
N LEU A 31 14.05 -5.16 40.70
CA LEU A 31 14.31 -6.11 39.61
C LEU A 31 14.64 -5.52 38.22
N GLN A 32 15.91 -5.13 38.07
CA GLN A 32 16.69 -5.53 36.89
C GLN A 32 16.56 -7.03 36.67
N GLU A 33 16.04 -7.45 35.51
CA GLU A 33 16.50 -8.62 34.74
C GLU A 33 15.67 -8.69 33.45
N GLY A 34 16.35 -8.66 32.30
CA GLY A 34 15.70 -8.78 30.97
C GLY A 34 16.08 -7.69 29.97
N ALA A 35 17.37 -7.44 29.76
CA ALA A 35 17.85 -6.70 28.60
C ALA A 35 17.57 -7.50 27.33
N ARG A 36 16.39 -7.32 26.72
CA ARG A 36 16.10 -7.78 25.36
C ARG A 36 16.69 -6.74 24.39
N PRO A 37 17.73 -7.06 23.60
CA PRO A 37 18.18 -6.13 22.58
C PRO A 37 17.05 -5.98 21.57
N GLN A 38 16.54 -4.76 21.41
CA GLN A 38 15.68 -4.42 20.28
C GLN A 38 16.52 -4.63 19.02
N GLN A 39 16.20 -5.69 18.27
CA GLN A 39 16.82 -5.94 16.97
C GLN A 39 16.39 -4.80 16.04
N THR A 40 17.30 -3.86 15.80
CA THR A 40 17.12 -2.81 14.79
C THR A 40 17.00 -3.49 13.43
N LEU A 41 15.87 -3.27 12.74
CA LEU A 41 15.68 -3.66 11.35
C LEU A 41 16.66 -2.91 10.44
N LYS A 42 17.89 -3.41 10.34
CA LYS A 42 18.83 -3.07 9.28
C LYS A 42 18.45 -3.92 8.08
N ASN A 43 17.57 -3.43 7.21
CA ASN A 43 17.44 -3.84 5.80
C ASN A 43 16.38 -2.97 5.08
N CYS A 44 16.63 -1.67 4.94
CA CYS A 44 15.75 -0.76 4.19
C CYS A 44 16.22 -0.50 2.74
N VAL A 45 17.44 -0.93 2.37
CA VAL A 45 18.07 -0.55 1.09
C VAL A 45 17.78 -1.50 -0.08
N GLN A 46 17.28 -2.72 0.17
CA GLN A 46 16.99 -3.71 -0.90
C GLN A 46 15.52 -3.69 -1.39
N GLN A 47 14.62 -3.04 -0.66
CA GLN A 47 13.18 -3.09 -0.96
C GLN A 47 12.74 -2.14 -2.07
N SER A 48 13.51 -1.06 -2.32
CA SER A 48 13.19 -0.08 -3.36
C SER A 48 13.47 -0.62 -4.77
N SER A 49 14.61 -1.27 -4.98
CA SER A 49 15.01 -1.82 -6.28
C SER A 49 14.11 -2.96 -6.75
N HIS A 50 13.66 -3.83 -5.85
CA HIS A 50 12.75 -4.91 -6.21
C HIS A 50 11.37 -4.40 -6.65
N LYS A 51 10.85 -3.35 -6.00
CA LYS A 51 9.57 -2.75 -6.37
C LYS A 51 9.61 -2.07 -7.74
N THR A 52 10.70 -1.36 -8.06
CA THR A 52 10.87 -0.74 -9.38
C THR A 52 10.95 -1.80 -10.48
N ASN A 53 11.70 -2.88 -10.25
CA ASN A 53 11.86 -3.95 -11.23
C ASN A 53 10.55 -4.72 -11.48
N GLN A 54 9.75 -4.98 -10.42
CA GLN A 54 8.43 -5.60 -10.56
C GLN A 54 7.44 -4.68 -11.32
N MET A 55 7.50 -3.37 -11.08
CA MET A 55 6.66 -2.41 -11.78
C MET A 55 6.98 -2.36 -13.28
N GLN A 56 8.27 -2.39 -13.62
CA GLN A 56 8.76 -2.45 -15.00
C GLN A 56 8.35 -3.75 -15.68
N PHE A 57 8.57 -4.90 -15.02
CA PHE A 57 8.12 -6.20 -15.52
C PHE A 57 6.62 -6.22 -15.84
N ASN A 58 5.79 -5.67 -14.95
CA ASN A 58 4.35 -5.60 -15.18
C ASN A 58 4.00 -4.77 -16.42
N GLU A 59 4.72 -3.68 -16.68
CA GLU A 59 4.51 -2.84 -17.87
C GLU A 59 4.96 -3.53 -19.15
N ASP A 60 6.12 -4.17 -19.13
CA ASP A 60 6.65 -4.86 -20.31
C ASP A 60 5.79 -6.08 -20.66
N LEU A 61 5.31 -6.82 -19.65
CA LEU A 61 4.39 -7.94 -19.84
C LEU A 61 3.07 -7.46 -20.49
N TRP A 62 2.45 -6.42 -19.94
CA TRP A 62 1.19 -5.91 -20.47
C TRP A 62 1.35 -5.41 -21.92
N LYS A 63 2.42 -4.66 -22.20
CA LYS A 63 2.74 -4.16 -23.55
C LYS A 63 2.92 -5.31 -24.52
N ALA A 64 3.70 -6.32 -24.15
CA ALA A 64 3.94 -7.49 -25.00
C ALA A 64 2.63 -8.23 -25.34
N MET A 65 1.73 -8.40 -24.36
CA MET A 65 0.45 -9.06 -24.61
C MET A 65 -0.42 -8.27 -25.59
N ILE A 66 -0.52 -6.94 -25.43
CA ILE A 66 -1.33 -6.13 -26.34
C ILE A 66 -0.70 -6.00 -27.73
N SER A 67 0.61 -5.81 -27.82
CA SER A 67 1.30 -5.74 -29.11
C SER A 67 1.24 -7.04 -29.92
N THR A 68 0.90 -8.16 -29.27
CA THR A 68 0.74 -9.47 -29.92
C THR A 68 -0.73 -9.88 -30.06
N ASP A 69 -1.67 -8.97 -29.81
CA ASP A 69 -3.12 -9.23 -29.76
C ASP A 69 -3.49 -10.40 -28.83
N MET A 70 -2.65 -10.68 -27.82
CA MET A 70 -2.85 -11.76 -26.88
C MET A 70 -3.79 -11.33 -25.74
N PRO A 71 -4.91 -12.05 -25.51
CA PRO A 71 -5.83 -11.72 -24.43
C PRO A 71 -5.19 -11.85 -23.04
N LEU A 72 -5.36 -10.83 -22.19
CA LEU A 72 -4.81 -10.82 -20.83
C LEU A 72 -5.32 -11.99 -19.96
N ASN A 73 -6.53 -12.51 -20.23
CA ASN A 73 -7.10 -13.65 -19.50
C ASN A 73 -6.25 -14.93 -19.59
N LYS A 74 -5.35 -15.03 -20.57
CA LYS A 74 -4.44 -16.17 -20.72
C LYS A 74 -3.45 -16.28 -19.56
N LEU A 75 -3.16 -15.19 -18.86
CA LEU A 75 -2.34 -15.21 -17.64
C LEU A 75 -2.99 -15.91 -16.46
N ASN A 76 -4.32 -16.14 -16.50
CA ASN A 76 -5.00 -16.93 -15.48
C ASN A 76 -4.72 -18.43 -15.61
N ASN A 77 -4.09 -18.87 -16.71
CA ASN A 77 -3.63 -20.25 -16.85
C ASN A 77 -2.46 -20.51 -15.90
N VAL A 78 -2.64 -21.48 -14.99
CA VAL A 78 -1.65 -21.81 -13.94
C VAL A 78 -0.30 -22.21 -14.55
N ASN A 79 -0.27 -22.98 -15.63
CA ASN A 79 0.98 -23.44 -16.24
C ASN A 79 1.76 -22.27 -16.85
N LEU A 80 1.08 -21.38 -17.58
CA LEU A 80 1.72 -20.17 -18.14
C LEU A 80 2.21 -19.25 -17.03
N LYS A 81 1.39 -19.03 -15.99
CA LYS A 81 1.73 -18.19 -14.86
C LYS A 81 2.96 -18.72 -14.12
N SER A 82 2.98 -20.01 -13.80
CA SER A 82 4.11 -20.68 -13.16
C SER A 82 5.36 -20.67 -14.03
N PHE A 83 5.23 -20.88 -15.35
CA PHE A 83 6.35 -20.77 -16.29
C PHE A 83 7.00 -19.38 -16.20
N LEU A 84 6.21 -18.32 -16.37
CA LEU A 84 6.71 -16.95 -16.32
C LEU A 84 7.33 -16.61 -14.95
N GLN A 85 6.68 -17.01 -13.84
CA GLN A 85 7.22 -16.80 -12.49
C GLN A 85 8.57 -17.51 -12.29
N ASN A 86 8.70 -18.75 -12.79
CA ASN A 86 9.90 -19.56 -12.61
C ASN A 86 11.10 -19.02 -13.40
N TYR A 87 10.89 -18.58 -14.64
CA TYR A 87 11.97 -18.13 -15.52
C TYR A 87 12.27 -16.63 -15.37
N CYS A 88 11.25 -15.78 -15.20
CA CYS A 88 11.45 -14.34 -15.07
C CYS A 88 11.77 -13.90 -13.63
N LYS A 89 11.57 -14.75 -12.62
CA LYS A 89 11.79 -14.43 -11.19
C LYS A 89 10.99 -13.23 -10.68
N PHE A 90 9.90 -12.89 -11.36
CA PHE A 90 8.94 -11.86 -10.96
C PHE A 90 7.58 -12.49 -10.71
N ASN A 91 6.79 -11.86 -9.83
CA ASN A 91 5.41 -12.26 -9.69
C ASN A 91 4.61 -11.85 -10.93
N VAL A 92 3.84 -12.77 -11.50
CA VAL A 92 2.96 -12.44 -12.62
C VAL A 92 1.67 -11.82 -12.07
N PRO A 93 1.34 -10.57 -12.45
CA PRO A 93 0.12 -9.91 -12.02
C PRO A 93 -1.11 -10.56 -12.65
N ASP A 94 -2.23 -10.51 -11.93
CA ASP A 94 -3.51 -10.97 -12.48
C ASP A 94 -4.02 -10.02 -13.56
N GLU A 95 -4.85 -10.55 -14.44
CA GLU A 95 -5.46 -9.85 -15.56
C GLU A 95 -6.09 -8.49 -15.16
N SER A 96 -6.83 -8.48 -14.05
CA SER A 96 -7.49 -7.28 -13.52
C SER A 96 -6.50 -6.21 -13.06
N THR A 97 -5.32 -6.61 -12.59
CA THR A 97 -4.25 -5.68 -12.19
C THR A 97 -3.63 -5.02 -13.41
N LEU A 98 -3.36 -5.78 -14.46
CA LEU A 98 -2.87 -5.24 -15.73
C LEU A 98 -3.87 -4.28 -16.37
N ARG A 99 -5.16 -4.64 -16.41
CA ARG A 99 -6.24 -3.76 -16.91
C ARG A 99 -6.30 -2.41 -16.21
N LYS A 100 -6.32 -2.41 -14.88
CA LYS A 100 -6.42 -1.15 -14.11
C LYS A 100 -5.25 -0.22 -14.41
N LYS A 101 -4.04 -0.77 -14.46
CA LYS A 101 -2.84 0.01 -14.74
C LYS A 101 -2.85 0.56 -16.17
N HIS A 102 -3.24 -0.26 -17.14
CA HIS A 102 -3.35 0.16 -18.52
C HIS A 102 -4.33 1.33 -18.71
N VAL A 103 -5.55 1.17 -18.22
CA VAL A 103 -6.61 2.17 -18.37
C VAL A 103 -6.15 3.51 -17.81
N TYR A 104 -5.52 3.50 -16.63
CA TYR A 104 -4.91 4.68 -16.04
C TYR A 104 -3.86 5.34 -16.94
N CYS A 105 -2.94 4.56 -17.51
CA CYS A 105 -1.91 5.06 -18.42
C CYS A 105 -2.50 5.72 -19.68
N ILE A 106 -3.45 5.07 -20.38
CA ILE A 106 -4.09 5.68 -21.56
C ILE A 106 -4.70 7.03 -21.21
N TYR A 107 -5.50 7.09 -20.14
CA TYR A 107 -6.17 8.33 -19.77
C TYR A 107 -5.18 9.44 -19.45
N LYS A 108 -4.08 9.11 -18.76
CA LYS A 108 -3.02 10.06 -18.46
C LYS A 108 -2.35 10.57 -19.74
N ASP A 109 -1.88 9.67 -20.60
CA ASP A 109 -1.19 10.02 -21.84
C ASP A 109 -2.07 10.89 -22.74
N THR A 110 -3.35 10.52 -22.83
CA THR A 110 -4.37 11.26 -23.59
C THR A 110 -4.58 12.66 -23.02
N ASN A 111 -4.72 12.80 -21.69
CA ASN A 111 -4.86 14.10 -21.04
C ASN A 111 -3.61 14.98 -21.18
N ASP A 112 -2.41 14.39 -21.12
CA ASP A 112 -1.15 15.11 -21.27
C ASP A 112 -0.98 15.62 -22.73
N VAL A 113 -1.41 14.84 -23.72
CA VAL A 113 -1.55 15.30 -25.11
C VAL A 113 -2.50 16.50 -25.17
N TYR A 114 -3.72 16.40 -24.64
CA TYR A 114 -4.67 17.51 -24.68
C TYR A 114 -4.12 18.79 -24.01
N LYS A 115 -3.46 18.66 -22.86
CA LYS A 115 -2.85 19.84 -22.19
C LYS A 115 -1.76 20.48 -23.04
N LYS A 116 -0.93 19.69 -23.73
CA LYS A 116 0.14 20.22 -24.59
C LYS A 116 -0.38 21.03 -25.79
N TYR A 117 -1.56 20.67 -26.33
CA TYR A 117 -2.09 21.31 -27.54
C TYR A 117 -3.01 22.50 -27.26
N TYR A 118 -3.60 22.60 -26.07
CA TYR A 118 -4.66 23.58 -25.77
C TYR A 118 -4.37 24.51 -24.57
N ILE A 119 -3.20 24.37 -23.91
CA ILE A 119 -2.68 25.27 -22.88
C ILE A 119 -1.28 25.73 -23.31
#